data_AF-A0A0S2S531-F1
#
_entry.id   AF-A0A0S2S531-F1
#
_cell.length_a   1.000
_cell.length_b   1.000
_cell.length_c   1.000
_cell.angle_alpha   90.00
_cell.angle_beta   90.00
_cell.angle_gamma   90.00
#
_symmetry.space_group_name_H-M   'P 1'
#
loop_
_entity.id
_entity.type
_entity.pdbx_description
1 polymer ?
#
loop_
_entity_poly.entity_id
_entity_poly.type
_entity_poly.pdbx_seq_one_letter_code
_entity_poly.pdbx_strand_id
1 'polypeptide(L)'
;MWFGKKETQLDRIKNKLSQAMHKDTAFSVFGASSHQYRVNEKLTAKGLADWQAHNQVTLPEPYAQFLTKVGNGGAGPYYGIYSIEKAASYTERQALLAKSVLHPGMIKEEWNHLIEPLTKDEDIPDEEYDEACNKVLGGMLCIGTQGCEYEIYLVLEGKHRGRIVYTSDFHPDHPFFFVYEDSFLDWYERWLDEIILDYDIGWFGSRLPGDENALIQIYQSAPNEETQAKALDGMFKFKKVSQPTLGFLKNIAEQSPKNRTTAIWLICKTSFDAGRKYLLELLQSDEHEGFLQALQILHASSKTVNLTEFIPVILQRLDRIHDPETLRYAGYILEDNGAITLQNFAPFLCHADPKMQTTAIYAARSCENKLGSWQIIEQMLMGGGPQVLNNSILYWGIIPHEKLLPYYKAVWPEYKSNPNFREKFIGCLRELHLPDDYFDKNES
;
A
#
# COMPACT_ATOMS: atom_id res chain seq x y z
N MET A 1 18.35 -53.63 -0.43
CA MET A 1 17.55 -52.62 0.29
C MET A 1 18.04 -51.24 -0.14
N TRP A 2 17.30 -50.56 -1.01
CA TRP A 2 17.54 -49.16 -1.35
C TRP A 2 17.07 -48.32 -0.16
N PHE A 3 18.02 -47.77 0.60
CA PHE A 3 17.71 -46.71 1.56
C PHE A 3 17.44 -45.43 0.74
N GLY A 4 16.16 -45.18 0.45
CA GLY A 4 15.73 -43.91 -0.13
C GLY A 4 16.20 -42.78 0.79
N LYS A 5 17.11 -41.94 0.31
CA LYS A 5 17.58 -40.75 1.03
C LYS A 5 16.34 -39.89 1.35
N LYS A 6 16.06 -39.63 2.62
CA LYS A 6 14.99 -38.70 3.01
C LYS A 6 15.27 -37.35 2.36
N GLU A 7 14.29 -36.79 1.66
CA GLU A 7 14.38 -35.48 1.03
C GLU A 7 14.64 -34.41 2.10
N THR A 8 15.69 -33.60 1.91
CA THR A 8 16.02 -32.50 2.83
C THR A 8 15.22 -31.24 2.47
N GLN A 9 15.09 -30.29 3.41
CA GLN A 9 14.46 -28.99 3.12
C GLN A 9 15.12 -28.25 1.95
N LEU A 10 16.45 -28.33 1.85
CA LEU A 10 17.21 -27.73 0.75
C LEU A 10 16.91 -28.41 -0.59
N ASP A 11 16.64 -29.71 -0.60
CA ASP A 11 16.22 -30.43 -1.81
C ASP A 11 14.81 -29.99 -2.23
N ARG A 12 13.89 -29.84 -1.27
CA ARG A 12 12.54 -29.29 -1.53
C ARG A 12 12.62 -27.88 -2.10
N ILE A 13 13.42 -27.00 -1.51
CA ILE A 13 13.59 -25.61 -1.99
C ILE A 13 14.07 -25.58 -3.45
N LYS A 14 15.06 -26.41 -3.82
CA LYS A 14 15.54 -26.49 -5.22
C LYS A 14 14.44 -26.94 -6.18
N ASN A 15 13.66 -27.95 -5.77
CA ASN A 15 12.53 -28.43 -6.55
C ASN A 15 11.44 -27.34 -6.69
N LYS A 16 11.11 -26.67 -5.58
CA LYS A 16 10.13 -25.59 -5.53
C LYS A 16 10.53 -24.36 -6.34
N LEU A 17 11.82 -24.02 -6.43
CA LEU A 17 12.30 -22.96 -7.35
C LEU A 17 11.93 -23.28 -8.80
N SER A 18 12.09 -24.54 -9.20
CA SER A 18 11.69 -24.98 -10.55
C SER A 18 10.17 -24.93 -10.69
N GLN A 19 9.40 -25.39 -9.70
CA GLN A 19 7.93 -25.34 -9.74
C GLN A 19 7.39 -23.91 -9.79
N ALA A 20 7.94 -23.00 -8.99
CA ALA A 20 7.60 -21.58 -8.99
C ALA A 20 7.87 -20.94 -10.36
N MET A 21 9.00 -21.25 -10.98
CA MET A 21 9.32 -20.80 -12.34
C MET A 21 8.31 -21.30 -13.39
N HIS A 22 7.83 -22.55 -13.26
CA HIS A 22 6.80 -23.09 -14.15
C HIS A 22 5.40 -22.52 -13.86
N LYS A 23 5.16 -22.08 -12.62
CA LYS A 23 3.89 -21.46 -12.23
C LYS A 23 3.81 -20.01 -12.70
N ASP A 24 4.89 -19.26 -12.59
CA ASP A 24 5.00 -17.86 -13.00
C ASP A 24 5.83 -17.71 -14.29
N THR A 25 5.35 -18.31 -15.37
CA THR A 25 6.04 -18.28 -16.69
C THR A 25 6.18 -16.89 -17.28
N ALA A 26 5.31 -15.95 -16.87
CA ALA A 26 5.35 -14.56 -17.31
C ALA A 26 6.23 -13.66 -16.40
N PHE A 27 6.80 -14.20 -15.33
CA PHE A 27 7.54 -13.44 -14.31
C PHE A 27 6.74 -12.24 -13.77
N SER A 28 5.47 -12.48 -13.48
CA SER A 28 4.49 -11.51 -13.01
C SER A 28 4.52 -11.29 -11.50
N VAL A 29 5.12 -12.21 -10.74
CA VAL A 29 5.40 -12.00 -9.33
C VAL A 29 6.38 -10.83 -9.19
N PHE A 30 6.12 -9.94 -8.23
CA PHE A 30 6.97 -8.78 -8.00
C PHE A 30 8.44 -9.18 -7.82
N GLY A 31 9.32 -8.60 -8.66
CA GLY A 31 10.76 -8.86 -8.70
C GLY A 31 11.20 -10.14 -9.45
N ALA A 32 10.27 -11.03 -9.81
CA ALA A 32 10.58 -12.24 -10.57
C ALA A 32 11.16 -11.97 -11.95
N SER A 33 10.81 -10.84 -12.59
CA SER A 33 11.38 -10.44 -13.88
C SER A 33 12.89 -10.20 -13.83
N SER A 34 13.42 -9.82 -12.65
CA SER A 34 14.84 -9.58 -12.42
C SER A 34 15.64 -10.86 -12.21
N HIS A 35 15.19 -11.73 -11.29
CA HIS A 35 15.94 -12.92 -10.91
C HIS A 35 15.52 -14.20 -11.66
N GLN A 36 14.32 -14.22 -12.26
CA GLN A 36 13.78 -15.34 -13.06
C GLN A 36 13.84 -16.70 -12.36
N TYR A 37 13.63 -16.72 -11.04
CA TYR A 37 13.80 -17.88 -10.16
C TYR A 37 15.19 -18.56 -10.22
N ARG A 38 16.22 -17.87 -10.70
CA ARG A 38 17.60 -18.35 -10.75
C ARG A 38 18.37 -17.89 -9.53
N VAL A 39 18.99 -18.84 -8.84
CA VAL A 39 19.96 -18.56 -7.78
C VAL A 39 21.36 -18.41 -8.37
N ASN A 40 22.23 -17.69 -7.68
CA ASN A 40 23.63 -17.53 -8.05
C ASN A 40 24.42 -18.84 -7.85
N GLU A 41 25.66 -18.86 -8.32
CA GLU A 41 26.58 -19.96 -8.03
C GLU A 41 26.76 -20.17 -6.53
N LYS A 42 26.97 -21.43 -6.13
CA LYS A 42 27.09 -21.81 -4.71
C LYS A 42 28.41 -21.31 -4.13
N LEU A 43 28.35 -20.81 -2.91
CA LEU A 43 29.55 -20.49 -2.15
C LEU A 43 30.27 -21.79 -1.75
N THR A 44 31.59 -21.83 -1.91
CA THR A 44 32.37 -22.98 -1.45
C THR A 44 32.46 -23.00 0.07
N ALA A 45 32.64 -24.17 0.68
CA ALA A 45 32.81 -24.27 2.13
C ALA A 45 34.03 -23.46 2.63
N LYS A 46 35.11 -23.43 1.83
CA LYS A 46 36.28 -22.60 2.11
C LYS A 46 35.93 -21.10 2.00
N GLY A 47 35.25 -20.68 0.93
CA GLY A 47 34.83 -19.29 0.76
C GLY A 47 33.94 -18.78 1.90
N LEU A 48 33.01 -19.61 2.37
CA LEU A 48 32.20 -19.30 3.55
C LEU A 48 33.06 -19.16 4.82
N ALA A 49 33.98 -20.09 5.05
CA ALA A 49 34.87 -20.06 6.22
C ALA A 49 35.78 -18.81 6.20
N ASP A 50 36.37 -18.49 5.05
CA ASP A 50 37.21 -17.31 4.85
C ASP A 50 36.41 -16.02 5.08
N TRP A 51 35.18 -15.94 4.56
CA TRP A 51 34.30 -14.78 4.75
C TRP A 51 33.90 -14.59 6.23
N GLN A 52 33.52 -15.67 6.92
CA GLN A 52 33.16 -15.63 8.34
C GLN A 52 34.36 -15.23 9.21
N ALA A 53 35.56 -15.73 8.90
CA ALA A 53 36.78 -15.35 9.60
C ALA A 53 37.15 -13.88 9.37
N HIS A 54 37.04 -13.39 8.14
CA HIS A 54 37.33 -11.99 7.80
C HIS A 54 36.40 -11.00 8.53
N ASN A 55 35.11 -11.33 8.58
CA ASN A 55 34.07 -10.51 9.21
C ASN A 55 33.88 -10.82 10.70
N GLN A 56 34.60 -11.81 11.25
CA GLN A 56 34.51 -12.26 12.65
C GLN A 56 33.08 -12.59 13.10
N VAL A 57 32.29 -13.16 12.18
CA VAL A 57 30.88 -13.48 12.39
C VAL A 57 30.60 -14.93 12.02
N THR A 58 29.69 -15.58 12.74
CA THR A 58 29.18 -16.90 12.35
C THR A 58 27.76 -16.75 11.83
N LEU A 59 27.54 -17.13 10.57
CA LEU A 59 26.22 -17.05 9.94
C LEU A 59 25.24 -18.06 10.54
N PRO A 60 23.93 -17.78 10.55
CA PRO A 60 22.95 -18.79 10.90
C PRO A 60 23.03 -20.04 10.03
N GLU A 61 23.11 -21.20 10.66
CA GLU A 61 23.30 -22.49 9.98
C GLU A 61 22.32 -22.69 8.81
N PRO A 62 21.00 -22.39 8.92
CA PRO A 62 20.08 -22.47 7.78
C PRO A 62 20.50 -21.60 6.58
N TYR A 63 20.98 -20.37 6.83
CA TYR A 63 21.44 -19.44 5.79
C TYR A 63 22.80 -19.87 5.21
N ALA A 64 23.75 -20.29 6.05
CA ALA A 64 25.03 -20.86 5.61
C ALA A 64 24.84 -22.09 4.70
N GLN A 65 23.89 -22.96 5.04
CA GLN A 65 23.52 -24.10 4.21
C GLN A 65 22.87 -23.66 2.89
N PHE A 66 22.01 -22.63 2.91
CA PHE A 66 21.46 -22.06 1.67
C PHE A 66 22.56 -21.59 0.72
N LEU A 67 23.51 -20.78 1.21
CA LEU A 67 24.60 -20.23 0.40
C LEU A 67 25.48 -21.32 -0.24
N THR A 68 25.74 -22.41 0.49
CA THR A 68 26.66 -23.47 0.06
C THR A 68 25.97 -24.63 -0.69
N LYS A 69 24.67 -24.83 -0.51
CA LYS A 69 23.93 -25.95 -1.10
C LYS A 69 22.92 -25.54 -2.17
N VAL A 70 22.37 -24.33 -2.09
CA VAL A 70 21.38 -23.78 -3.04
C VAL A 70 22.08 -22.78 -3.97
N GLY A 71 22.51 -21.62 -3.45
CA GLY A 71 23.22 -20.58 -4.21
C GLY A 71 23.60 -19.37 -3.36
N ASN A 72 24.66 -18.64 -3.75
CA ASN A 72 25.13 -17.42 -3.07
C ASN A 72 24.24 -16.21 -3.40
N GLY A 73 22.99 -16.24 -2.94
CA GLY A 73 21.95 -15.28 -3.30
C GLY A 73 21.28 -15.57 -4.65
N GLY A 74 20.70 -14.56 -5.27
CA GLY A 74 19.90 -14.64 -6.50
C GLY A 74 18.40 -14.64 -6.18
N ALA A 75 17.65 -15.56 -6.75
CA ALA A 75 16.20 -15.64 -6.55
C ALA A 75 15.78 -15.64 -5.08
N GLY A 76 14.75 -14.87 -4.78
CA GLY A 76 14.14 -14.71 -3.46
C GLY A 76 12.94 -13.75 -3.55
N PRO A 77 12.22 -13.53 -2.44
CA PRO A 77 11.18 -12.51 -2.38
C PRO A 77 11.65 -11.14 -2.89
N TYR A 78 10.73 -10.37 -3.46
CA TYR A 78 11.02 -9.02 -3.97
C TYR A 78 12.19 -9.02 -4.96
N TYR A 79 13.21 -8.17 -4.76
CA TYR A 79 14.36 -8.07 -5.66
C TYR A 79 15.37 -9.22 -5.51
N GLY A 80 15.06 -10.24 -4.72
CA GLY A 80 15.91 -11.40 -4.48
C GLY A 80 16.86 -11.24 -3.30
N ILE A 81 17.69 -12.25 -3.11
CA ILE A 81 18.69 -12.31 -2.03
C ILE A 81 20.04 -11.87 -2.57
N TYR A 82 20.71 -10.95 -1.88
CA TYR A 82 22.06 -10.52 -2.21
C TYR A 82 23.06 -11.68 -2.09
N SER A 83 24.12 -11.63 -2.90
CA SER A 83 25.29 -12.46 -2.62
C SER A 83 25.90 -12.03 -1.29
N ILE A 84 26.64 -12.91 -0.63
CA ILE A 84 27.22 -12.61 0.68
C ILE A 84 28.17 -11.39 0.64
N GLU A 85 28.83 -11.17 -0.49
CA GLU A 85 29.70 -10.01 -0.74
C GLU A 85 28.88 -8.72 -0.85
N LYS A 86 27.76 -8.77 -1.59
CA LYS A 86 26.84 -7.62 -1.71
C LYS A 86 26.16 -7.35 -0.37
N ALA A 87 25.71 -8.38 0.34
CA ALA A 87 25.12 -8.24 1.68
C ALA A 87 26.09 -7.52 2.66
N ALA A 88 27.37 -7.88 2.61
CA ALA A 88 28.41 -7.22 3.39
C ALA A 88 28.65 -5.76 2.97
N SER A 89 28.51 -5.40 1.70
CA SER A 89 28.65 -3.99 1.27
C SER A 89 27.48 -3.10 1.68
N TYR A 90 26.32 -3.68 2.00
CA TYR A 90 25.14 -2.98 2.54
C TYR A 90 25.03 -3.07 4.07
N THR A 91 26.04 -3.62 4.74
CA THR A 91 26.02 -3.77 6.19
C THR A 91 27.33 -3.26 6.77
N GLU A 92 27.25 -2.24 7.62
CA GLU A 92 28.42 -1.71 8.31
C GLU A 92 29.13 -2.79 9.13
N ARG A 93 30.47 -2.75 9.13
CA ARG A 93 31.27 -3.82 9.76
C ARG A 93 31.02 -3.90 11.27
N GLN A 94 30.82 -2.75 11.91
CA GLN A 94 30.52 -2.61 13.33
C GLN A 94 29.16 -3.24 13.65
N ALA A 95 28.17 -3.08 12.77
CA ALA A 95 26.86 -3.73 12.92
C ALA A 95 26.98 -5.26 12.92
N LEU A 96 27.85 -5.86 12.12
CA LEU A 96 28.04 -7.33 12.09
C LEU A 96 28.50 -7.93 13.42
N LEU A 97 29.21 -7.15 14.24
CA LEU A 97 29.78 -7.58 15.52
C LEU A 97 28.88 -7.27 16.73
N ALA A 98 27.84 -6.47 16.51
CA ALA A 98 26.91 -6.08 17.56
C ALA A 98 25.87 -7.18 17.85
N LYS A 99 24.96 -6.90 18.78
CA LYS A 99 23.81 -7.77 19.09
C LYS A 99 22.53 -7.06 18.66
N SER A 100 21.59 -7.83 18.11
CA SER A 100 20.27 -7.30 17.76
C SER A 100 19.55 -6.81 19.00
N VAL A 101 19.20 -5.53 18.99
CA VAL A 101 18.30 -4.91 19.97
C VAL A 101 16.84 -5.07 19.58
N LEU A 102 16.56 -5.30 18.29
CA LEU A 102 15.20 -5.53 17.81
C LEU A 102 14.67 -6.88 18.28
N HIS A 103 13.41 -6.90 18.69
CA HIS A 103 12.70 -8.11 19.08
C HIS A 103 11.23 -8.07 18.67
N PRO A 104 10.58 -9.24 18.49
CA PRO A 104 9.14 -9.30 18.26
C PRO A 104 8.37 -8.64 19.39
N GLY A 105 7.33 -7.87 19.05
CA GLY A 105 6.46 -7.21 20.02
C GLY A 105 7.06 -5.99 20.72
N MET A 106 8.17 -5.44 20.20
CA MET A 106 8.68 -4.13 20.64
C MET A 106 7.58 -3.08 20.49
N ILE A 107 7.35 -2.30 21.55
CA ILE A 107 6.30 -1.28 21.57
C ILE A 107 6.80 0.00 20.91
N LYS A 108 5.87 0.83 20.44
CA LYS A 108 6.17 2.07 19.70
C LYS A 108 7.05 3.03 20.51
N GLU A 109 6.83 3.13 21.82
CA GLU A 109 7.59 4.02 22.70
C GLU A 109 9.07 3.58 22.81
N GLU A 110 9.32 2.27 22.88
CA GLU A 110 10.66 1.70 22.92
C GLU A 110 11.38 1.93 21.58
N TRP A 111 10.69 1.70 20.47
CA TRP A 111 11.20 2.00 19.13
C TRP A 111 11.55 3.47 18.97
N ASN A 112 10.63 4.38 19.32
CA ASN A 112 10.83 5.82 19.17
C ASN A 112 12.01 6.32 20.00
N HIS A 113 12.22 5.76 21.20
CA HIS A 113 13.39 6.09 22.00
C HIS A 113 14.69 5.55 21.38
N LEU A 114 14.64 4.36 20.76
CA LEU A 114 15.79 3.76 20.09
C LEU A 114 16.22 4.58 18.86
N ILE A 115 15.27 5.07 18.07
CA ILE A 115 15.55 5.86 16.85
C ILE A 115 15.59 7.37 17.08
N GLU A 116 15.35 7.85 18.31
CA GLU A 116 15.31 9.28 18.64
C GLU A 116 16.47 10.08 18.02
N PRO A 117 17.74 9.63 18.09
CA PRO A 117 18.86 10.35 17.49
C PRO A 117 18.78 10.47 15.96
N LEU A 118 18.15 9.51 15.29
CA LEU A 118 18.04 9.42 13.83
C LEU A 118 16.86 10.22 13.27
N THR A 119 15.97 10.69 14.15
CA THR A 119 14.71 11.38 13.79
C THR A 119 14.63 12.83 14.23
N LYS A 120 15.63 13.33 14.95
CA LYS A 120 15.67 14.73 15.37
C LYS A 120 16.00 15.61 14.17
N ASP A 121 15.32 16.76 14.08
CA ASP A 121 15.59 17.83 13.10
C ASP A 121 16.93 18.56 13.35
N GLU A 122 17.72 18.13 14.33
CA GLU A 122 19.06 18.68 14.61
C GLU A 122 20.09 17.93 13.77
N ASP A 123 20.92 18.67 13.03
CA ASP A 123 22.06 18.12 12.30
C ASP A 123 23.04 17.47 13.30
N ILE A 124 22.97 16.15 13.45
CA ILE A 124 23.97 15.38 14.19
C ILE A 124 25.19 15.10 13.29
N PRO A 125 26.41 15.03 13.84
CA PRO A 125 27.59 14.66 13.08
C PRO A 125 27.44 13.26 12.43
N ASP A 126 28.01 13.06 11.24
CA ASP A 126 27.97 11.78 10.52
C ASP A 126 28.38 10.58 11.39
N GLU A 127 29.41 10.73 12.24
CA GLU A 127 29.86 9.66 13.15
C GLU A 127 28.79 9.29 14.18
N GLU A 128 28.06 10.26 14.73
CA GLU A 128 26.97 10.02 15.69
C GLU A 128 25.75 9.40 15.00
N TYR A 129 25.47 9.80 13.76
CA TYR A 129 24.44 9.20 12.93
C TYR A 129 24.75 7.72 12.63
N ASP A 130 25.98 7.44 12.22
CA ASP A 130 26.43 6.08 11.93
C ASP A 130 26.40 5.20 13.19
N GLU A 131 26.82 5.72 14.34
CA GLU A 131 26.73 5.00 15.62
C GLU A 131 25.28 4.67 15.99
N ALA A 132 24.37 5.63 15.82
CA ALA A 132 22.95 5.41 16.06
C ALA A 132 22.37 4.37 15.10
N CYS A 133 22.66 4.45 13.79
CA CYS A 133 22.27 3.45 12.80
C CYS A 133 22.78 2.05 13.17
N ASN A 134 24.07 1.96 13.51
CA ASN A 134 24.73 0.71 13.92
C ASN A 134 24.13 0.12 15.19
N LYS A 135 23.62 0.95 16.11
CA LYS A 135 22.93 0.49 17.31
C LYS A 135 21.57 -0.13 16.98
N VAL A 136 20.81 0.47 16.06
CA VAL A 136 19.48 -0.04 15.66
C VAL A 136 19.59 -1.31 14.83
N LEU A 137 20.48 -1.30 13.83
CA LEU A 137 20.65 -2.37 12.85
C LEU A 137 21.71 -3.42 13.26
N GLY A 138 22.34 -3.22 14.41
CA GLY A 138 23.41 -4.07 14.93
C GLY A 138 22.99 -5.52 15.11
N GLY A 139 23.93 -6.45 14.91
CA GLY A 139 23.72 -7.88 15.00
C GLY A 139 22.84 -8.45 13.89
N MET A 140 22.65 -7.73 12.79
CA MET A 140 21.88 -8.16 11.62
C MET A 140 22.67 -7.95 10.31
N LEU A 141 22.34 -8.72 9.29
CA LEU A 141 22.93 -8.64 7.95
C LEU A 141 21.85 -8.24 6.94
N CYS A 142 22.07 -7.17 6.16
CA CYS A 142 21.18 -6.81 5.06
C CYS A 142 21.35 -7.83 3.91
N ILE A 143 20.31 -8.62 3.65
CA ILE A 143 20.35 -9.71 2.66
C ILE A 143 19.50 -9.43 1.41
N GLY A 144 18.80 -8.30 1.33
CA GLY A 144 17.98 -7.95 0.17
C GLY A 144 17.15 -6.69 0.41
N THR A 145 16.50 -6.19 -0.65
CA THR A 145 15.62 -5.01 -0.61
C THR A 145 14.25 -5.34 -1.18
N GLN A 146 13.23 -4.63 -0.69
CA GLN A 146 11.86 -4.64 -1.21
C GLN A 146 11.60 -3.48 -2.17
N GLY A 147 12.55 -2.54 -2.31
CA GLY A 147 12.40 -1.31 -3.08
C GLY A 147 12.49 -0.07 -2.20
N CYS A 148 11.80 1.00 -2.59
CA CYS A 148 11.95 2.40 -2.15
C CYS A 148 11.90 2.70 -0.64
N GLU A 149 11.74 1.70 0.25
CA GLU A 149 11.62 1.97 1.68
C GLU A 149 12.07 0.80 2.56
N TYR A 150 11.83 -0.47 2.17
CA TYR A 150 12.11 -1.61 3.05
C TYR A 150 13.32 -2.45 2.63
N GLU A 151 14.19 -2.71 3.61
CA GLU A 151 15.30 -3.65 3.52
C GLU A 151 14.99 -4.96 4.28
N ILE A 152 15.67 -6.04 3.91
CA ILE A 152 15.48 -7.38 4.46
C ILE A 152 16.74 -7.76 5.24
N TYR A 153 16.60 -7.87 6.56
CA TYR A 153 17.69 -8.19 7.48
C TYR A 153 17.58 -9.61 8.03
N LEU A 154 18.73 -10.29 8.13
CA LEU A 154 18.89 -11.56 8.82
C LEU A 154 19.54 -11.32 10.19
N VAL A 155 18.91 -11.78 11.27
CA VAL A 155 19.50 -11.68 12.62
C VAL A 155 20.67 -12.66 12.76
N LEU A 156 21.86 -12.13 13.03
CA LEU A 156 23.11 -12.88 13.14
C LEU A 156 23.43 -13.34 14.56
N GLU A 157 23.02 -12.57 15.57
CA GLU A 157 23.37 -12.82 16.98
C GLU A 157 22.21 -12.44 17.92
N GLY A 158 22.10 -13.14 19.05
CA GLY A 158 21.04 -12.92 20.05
C GLY A 158 19.88 -13.93 20.03
N LYS A 159 18.81 -13.63 20.77
CA LYS A 159 17.68 -14.56 21.01
C LYS A 159 16.89 -14.92 19.73
N HIS A 160 16.87 -14.02 18.75
CA HIS A 160 16.10 -14.16 17.51
C HIS A 160 16.98 -14.53 16.31
N ARG A 161 18.18 -15.03 16.59
CA ARG A 161 19.17 -15.41 15.58
C ARG A 161 18.61 -16.38 14.55
N GLY A 162 18.80 -16.06 13.27
CA GLY A 162 18.31 -16.82 12.12
C GLY A 162 16.96 -16.37 11.55
N ARG A 163 16.28 -15.43 12.24
CA ARG A 163 15.00 -14.84 11.79
C ARG A 163 15.21 -13.67 10.84
N ILE A 164 14.16 -13.38 10.06
CA ILE A 164 14.13 -12.28 9.11
C ILE A 164 13.33 -11.10 9.68
N VAL A 165 13.87 -9.91 9.48
CA VAL A 165 13.28 -8.63 9.85
C VAL A 165 13.19 -7.77 8.62
N TYR A 166 12.04 -7.18 8.36
CA TYR A 166 11.90 -6.14 7.36
C TYR A 166 11.92 -4.79 8.08
N THR A 167 12.82 -3.93 7.67
CA THR A 167 13.01 -2.60 8.28
C THR A 167 12.81 -1.54 7.21
N SER A 168 12.09 -0.47 7.55
CA SER A 168 12.07 0.74 6.72
C SER A 168 13.15 1.71 7.17
N ASP A 169 13.18 2.90 6.56
CA ASP A 169 13.80 4.08 7.16
C ASP A 169 13.27 4.31 8.58
N PHE A 170 14.06 5.04 9.39
CA PHE A 170 13.80 5.27 10.80
C PHE A 170 12.62 6.24 11.01
N HIS A 171 11.40 5.74 10.96
CA HIS A 171 10.18 6.54 11.17
C HIS A 171 9.46 6.14 12.47
N PRO A 172 8.99 7.12 13.28
CA PRO A 172 8.27 6.82 14.53
C PRO A 172 6.99 5.99 14.35
N ASP A 173 6.37 6.06 13.18
CA ASP A 173 5.13 5.35 12.86
C ASP A 173 5.35 4.03 12.09
N HIS A 174 6.57 3.78 11.62
CA HIS A 174 6.92 2.60 10.83
C HIS A 174 8.19 1.94 11.39
N PRO A 175 8.05 1.03 12.36
CA PRO A 175 9.21 0.55 13.09
C PRO A 175 10.03 -0.45 12.28
N PHE A 176 9.47 -1.65 12.15
CA PHE A 176 10.02 -2.80 11.47
C PHE A 176 9.01 -3.93 11.71
N PHE A 177 9.17 -5.05 11.01
CA PHE A 177 8.43 -6.24 11.38
C PHE A 177 9.26 -7.50 11.25
N PHE A 178 9.13 -8.37 12.25
CA PHE A 178 9.63 -9.73 12.18
C PHE A 178 8.66 -10.56 11.34
N VAL A 179 9.20 -11.32 10.39
CA VAL A 179 8.39 -12.33 9.69
C VAL A 179 7.97 -13.43 10.68
N TYR A 180 6.95 -14.18 10.31
CA TYR A 180 6.36 -15.21 11.17
C TYR A 180 7.26 -16.44 11.35
N GLU A 181 8.14 -16.70 10.39
CA GLU A 181 9.02 -17.86 10.41
C GLU A 181 10.21 -17.65 11.35
N ASP A 182 10.60 -18.72 12.04
CA ASP A 182 11.72 -18.72 12.98
C ASP A 182 13.07 -18.97 12.31
N SER A 183 13.10 -19.27 11.00
CA SER A 183 14.34 -19.46 10.24
C SER A 183 14.26 -18.92 8.81
N PHE A 184 15.41 -18.50 8.28
CA PHE A 184 15.56 -18.10 6.87
C PHE A 184 15.02 -19.16 5.89
N LEU A 185 15.27 -20.45 6.14
CA LEU A 185 14.84 -21.50 5.21
C LEU A 185 13.33 -21.69 5.21
N ASP A 186 12.68 -21.57 6.36
CA ASP A 186 11.21 -21.66 6.45
C ASP A 186 10.55 -20.47 5.76
N TRP A 187 11.10 -19.26 5.94
CA TRP A 187 10.68 -18.05 5.24
C TRP A 187 10.84 -18.20 3.71
N TYR A 188 12.01 -18.67 3.26
CA TYR A 188 12.30 -18.85 1.85
C TYR A 188 11.43 -19.96 1.21
N GLU A 189 11.24 -21.07 1.92
CA GLU A 189 10.40 -22.17 1.45
C GLU A 189 8.93 -21.75 1.35
N ARG A 190 8.43 -20.98 2.34
CA ARG A 190 7.07 -20.44 2.31
C ARG A 190 6.85 -19.51 1.11
N TRP A 191 7.80 -18.65 0.78
CA TRP A 191 7.70 -17.79 -0.40
C TRP A 191 7.42 -18.60 -1.67
N LEU A 192 8.17 -19.69 -1.86
CA LEU A 192 7.98 -20.58 -2.99
C LEU A 192 6.62 -21.29 -2.93
N ASP A 193 6.21 -21.75 -1.74
CA ASP A 193 4.91 -22.39 -1.55
C ASP A 193 3.76 -21.46 -1.94
N GLU A 194 3.78 -20.21 -1.48
CA GLU A 194 2.72 -19.25 -1.78
C GLU A 194 2.68 -18.89 -3.27
N ILE A 195 3.82 -18.87 -3.97
CA ILE A 195 3.85 -18.74 -5.45
C ILE A 195 3.21 -19.96 -6.12
N ILE A 196 3.63 -21.17 -5.73
CA ILE A 196 3.15 -22.43 -6.32
C ILE A 196 1.64 -22.56 -6.13
N LEU A 197 1.13 -22.15 -4.96
CA LEU A 197 -0.28 -22.12 -4.60
C LEU A 197 -1.06 -20.98 -5.25
N ASP A 198 -0.41 -20.11 -6.05
CA ASP A 198 -1.02 -18.99 -6.76
C ASP A 198 -1.61 -17.91 -5.84
N TYR A 199 -0.97 -17.69 -4.68
CA TYR A 199 -1.40 -16.65 -3.76
C TYR A 199 -0.96 -15.25 -4.24
N ASP A 200 -1.64 -14.24 -3.75
CA ASP A 200 -1.24 -12.85 -3.84
C ASP A 200 -0.21 -12.53 -2.76
N ILE A 201 1.05 -12.42 -3.19
CA ILE A 201 2.22 -12.27 -2.34
C ILE A 201 2.86 -10.88 -2.45
N GLY A 202 2.10 -9.85 -2.85
CA GLY A 202 2.62 -8.49 -3.01
C GLY A 202 3.27 -7.91 -1.73
N TRP A 203 2.83 -8.35 -0.56
CA TRP A 203 3.42 -8.05 0.75
C TRP A 203 3.82 -9.36 1.47
N PHE A 204 4.72 -10.12 0.86
CA PHE A 204 5.13 -11.42 1.39
C PHE A 204 5.79 -11.31 2.78
N GLY A 205 5.33 -12.11 3.74
CA GLY A 205 5.90 -12.17 5.10
C GLY A 205 5.18 -11.29 6.13
N SER A 206 4.36 -10.31 5.72
CA SER A 206 3.57 -9.48 6.64
C SER A 206 2.28 -10.17 7.12
N ARG A 207 1.79 -11.15 6.36
CA ARG A 207 0.57 -11.91 6.64
C ARG A 207 0.84 -13.26 7.31
N LEU A 208 -0.10 -13.72 8.14
CA LEU A 208 0.00 -15.04 8.78
C LEU A 208 0.22 -16.17 7.74
N PRO A 209 1.08 -17.16 8.04
CA PRO A 209 1.25 -18.35 7.22
C PRO A 209 0.01 -19.26 7.30
N GLY A 210 -0.05 -20.25 6.41
CA GLY A 210 -1.11 -21.26 6.40
C GLY A 210 -2.06 -21.15 5.22
N ASP A 211 -2.81 -22.24 5.01
CA ASP A 211 -3.89 -22.34 4.03
C ASP A 211 -5.22 -21.85 4.62
N GLU A 212 -6.31 -22.00 3.85
CA GLU A 212 -7.65 -21.60 4.28
C GLU A 212 -8.04 -22.24 5.62
N ASN A 213 -7.80 -23.55 5.80
CA ASN A 213 -8.19 -24.27 7.00
C ASN A 213 -7.37 -23.84 8.23
N ALA A 214 -6.07 -23.65 8.06
CA ALA A 214 -5.20 -23.18 9.13
C ALA A 214 -5.64 -21.81 9.65
N LEU A 215 -5.94 -20.86 8.76
CA LEU A 215 -6.38 -19.52 9.15
C LEU A 215 -7.78 -19.54 9.80
N ILE A 216 -8.70 -20.40 9.32
CA ILE A 216 -10.00 -20.62 9.98
C ILE A 216 -9.81 -21.15 11.41
N GLN A 217 -8.93 -22.14 11.60
CA GLN A 217 -8.65 -22.68 12.92
C GLN A 217 -8.02 -21.66 13.86
N ILE A 218 -7.10 -20.83 13.37
CA ILE A 218 -6.52 -19.72 14.16
C ILE A 218 -7.61 -18.73 14.57
N TYR A 219 -8.51 -18.35 13.66
CA TYR A 219 -9.62 -17.45 14.00
C TYR A 219 -10.55 -18.05 15.07
N GLN A 220 -10.92 -19.33 14.92
CA GLN A 220 -11.85 -20.01 15.84
C GLN A 220 -11.25 -20.24 17.24
N SER A 221 -9.94 -20.47 17.33
CA SER A 221 -9.21 -20.70 18.58
C SER A 221 -8.56 -19.44 19.15
N ALA A 222 -8.74 -18.29 18.50
CA ALA A 222 -8.12 -17.04 18.88
C ALA A 222 -8.51 -16.62 20.31
N PRO A 223 -7.52 -16.30 21.18
CA PRO A 223 -7.78 -15.87 22.55
C PRO A 223 -8.29 -14.42 22.63
N ASN A 224 -8.11 -13.64 21.57
CA ASN A 224 -8.46 -12.24 21.50
C ASN A 224 -8.77 -11.80 20.06
N GLU A 225 -9.33 -10.60 19.94
CA GLU A 225 -9.77 -10.01 18.67
C GLU A 225 -8.60 -9.68 17.75
N GLU A 226 -7.43 -9.32 18.30
CA GLU A 226 -6.24 -9.04 17.51
C GLU A 226 -5.78 -10.28 16.72
N THR A 227 -5.82 -11.46 17.35
CA THR A 227 -5.48 -12.72 16.69
C THR A 227 -6.52 -13.10 15.63
N GLN A 228 -7.80 -12.80 15.86
CA GLN A 228 -8.86 -12.95 14.86
C GLN A 228 -8.63 -12.04 13.64
N ALA A 229 -8.32 -10.76 13.88
CA ALA A 229 -8.05 -9.79 12.84
C ALA A 229 -6.84 -10.21 11.99
N LYS A 230 -5.74 -10.67 12.62
CA LYS A 230 -4.57 -11.21 11.90
C LYS A 230 -4.92 -12.44 11.05
N ALA A 231 -5.78 -13.32 11.55
CA ALA A 231 -6.20 -14.51 10.81
C ALA A 231 -7.00 -14.14 9.55
N LEU A 232 -7.92 -13.16 9.66
CA LEU A 232 -8.64 -12.64 8.50
C LEU A 232 -7.72 -11.88 7.54
N ASP A 233 -6.81 -11.04 8.06
CA ASP A 233 -5.82 -10.36 7.25
C ASP A 233 -4.96 -11.35 6.43
N GLY A 234 -4.60 -12.47 7.05
CA GLY A 234 -3.93 -13.59 6.41
C GLY A 234 -4.65 -14.13 5.17
N MET A 235 -5.99 -14.06 5.12
CA MET A 235 -6.79 -14.59 4.02
C MET A 235 -6.76 -13.70 2.77
N PHE A 236 -6.31 -12.44 2.85
CA PHE A 236 -6.21 -11.56 1.68
C PHE A 236 -5.22 -12.06 0.63
N LYS A 237 -4.28 -12.93 1.01
CA LYS A 237 -3.38 -13.60 0.06
C LYS A 237 -4.11 -14.56 -0.87
N PHE A 238 -5.31 -15.01 -0.55
CA PHE A 238 -6.05 -15.92 -1.42
C PHE A 238 -6.68 -15.15 -2.58
N LYS A 239 -6.42 -15.59 -3.81
CA LYS A 239 -7.08 -15.07 -5.03
C LYS A 239 -8.50 -15.61 -5.16
N LYS A 240 -8.73 -16.84 -4.70
CA LYS A 240 -10.02 -17.52 -4.62
C LYS A 240 -10.06 -18.32 -3.32
N VAL A 241 -11.26 -18.57 -2.82
CA VAL A 241 -11.47 -19.41 -1.63
C VAL A 241 -12.48 -20.52 -1.92
N SER A 242 -12.39 -21.59 -1.15
CA SER A 242 -13.34 -22.70 -1.20
C SER A 242 -14.74 -22.30 -0.69
N GLN A 243 -15.76 -23.09 -1.04
CA GLN A 243 -17.14 -22.88 -0.55
C GLN A 243 -17.26 -22.94 0.99
N PRO A 244 -16.59 -23.86 1.70
CA PRO A 244 -16.56 -23.84 3.17
C PRO A 244 -16.03 -22.53 3.75
N THR A 245 -14.92 -22.01 3.21
CA THR A 245 -14.34 -20.73 3.64
C THR A 245 -15.26 -19.57 3.34
N LEU A 246 -15.92 -19.56 2.18
CA LEU A 246 -16.92 -18.55 1.85
C LEU A 246 -18.10 -18.59 2.84
N GLY A 247 -18.57 -19.79 3.21
CA GLY A 247 -19.61 -19.97 4.24
C GLY A 247 -19.17 -19.46 5.61
N PHE A 248 -17.92 -19.73 6.00
CA PHE A 248 -17.32 -19.20 7.22
C PHE A 248 -17.26 -17.67 7.23
N LEU A 249 -16.82 -17.03 6.14
CA LEU A 249 -16.77 -15.58 6.02
C LEU A 249 -18.17 -14.95 6.09
N LYS A 250 -19.18 -15.56 5.44
CA LYS A 250 -20.57 -15.11 5.54
C LYS A 250 -21.09 -15.16 6.98
N ASN A 251 -20.77 -16.24 7.70
CA ASN A 251 -21.13 -16.36 9.10
C ASN A 251 -20.49 -15.25 9.95
N ILE A 252 -19.22 -14.90 9.69
CA ILE A 252 -18.56 -13.76 10.36
C ILE A 252 -19.26 -12.45 10.01
N ALA A 253 -19.53 -12.20 8.74
CA ALA A 253 -20.22 -11.00 8.29
C ALA A 253 -21.54 -10.81 9.04
N GLU A 254 -22.29 -11.88 9.26
CA GLU A 254 -23.61 -11.84 9.92
C GLU A 254 -23.54 -11.77 11.46
N GLN A 255 -22.55 -12.38 12.08
CA GLN A 255 -22.54 -12.61 13.54
C GLN A 255 -21.50 -11.78 14.30
N SER A 256 -20.49 -11.21 13.63
CA SER A 256 -19.40 -10.49 14.27
C SER A 256 -19.36 -9.05 13.78
N PRO A 257 -19.98 -8.09 14.50
CA PRO A 257 -19.95 -6.68 14.11
C PRO A 257 -18.53 -6.15 13.88
N LYS A 258 -17.57 -6.55 14.74
CA LYS A 258 -16.17 -6.11 14.65
C LYS A 258 -15.43 -6.61 13.41
N ASN A 259 -15.65 -7.86 13.03
CA ASN A 259 -14.98 -8.48 11.88
C ASN A 259 -15.84 -8.44 10.61
N ARG A 260 -17.04 -7.83 10.67
CA ARG A 260 -18.03 -7.85 9.60
C ARG A 260 -17.46 -7.25 8.32
N THR A 261 -16.90 -6.06 8.38
CA THR A 261 -16.37 -5.38 7.20
C THR A 261 -15.22 -6.16 6.57
N THR A 262 -14.25 -6.62 7.36
CA THR A 262 -13.12 -7.41 6.86
C THR A 262 -13.60 -8.68 6.17
N ALA A 263 -14.60 -9.37 6.74
CA ALA A 263 -15.20 -10.53 6.12
C ALA A 263 -15.91 -10.18 4.80
N ILE A 264 -16.67 -9.08 4.75
CA ILE A 264 -17.32 -8.61 3.52
C ILE A 264 -16.28 -8.28 2.44
N TRP A 265 -15.18 -7.63 2.79
CA TRP A 265 -14.09 -7.36 1.85
C TRP A 265 -13.50 -8.67 1.30
N LEU A 266 -13.17 -9.64 2.17
CA LEU A 266 -12.65 -10.94 1.74
C LEU A 266 -13.63 -11.68 0.82
N ILE A 267 -14.94 -11.64 1.14
CA ILE A 267 -15.98 -12.19 0.27
C ILE A 267 -15.94 -11.49 -1.09
N CYS A 268 -15.96 -10.15 -1.12
CA CYS A 268 -16.01 -9.41 -2.39
C CYS A 268 -14.75 -9.60 -3.25
N LYS A 269 -13.59 -9.65 -2.61
CA LYS A 269 -12.29 -9.90 -3.27
C LYS A 269 -12.26 -11.25 -3.97
N THR A 270 -12.86 -12.28 -3.36
CA THR A 270 -12.78 -13.67 -3.84
C THR A 270 -14.00 -14.09 -4.67
N SER A 271 -15.15 -13.50 -4.40
CA SER A 271 -16.43 -13.69 -5.08
C SER A 271 -17.34 -12.47 -4.89
N PHE A 272 -17.22 -11.50 -5.79
CA PHE A 272 -18.00 -10.25 -5.72
C PHE A 272 -19.51 -10.51 -5.67
N ASP A 273 -20.02 -11.45 -6.46
CA ASP A 273 -21.45 -11.82 -6.47
C ASP A 273 -21.93 -12.31 -5.11
N ALA A 274 -21.11 -13.08 -4.38
CA ALA A 274 -21.45 -13.55 -3.04
C ALA A 274 -21.44 -12.42 -2.00
N GLY A 275 -20.68 -11.35 -2.26
CA GLY A 275 -20.55 -10.17 -1.41
C GLY A 275 -21.58 -9.07 -1.70
N ARG A 276 -22.19 -9.07 -2.90
CA ARG A 276 -23.10 -8.04 -3.41
C ARG A 276 -24.15 -7.61 -2.38
N LYS A 277 -24.86 -8.57 -1.77
CA LYS A 277 -25.89 -8.29 -0.76
C LYS A 277 -25.31 -7.51 0.42
N TYR A 278 -24.18 -7.95 0.96
CA TYR A 278 -23.56 -7.32 2.12
C TYR A 278 -22.99 -5.94 1.79
N LEU A 279 -22.51 -5.71 0.56
CA LEU A 279 -22.12 -4.38 0.11
C LEU A 279 -23.29 -3.40 0.05
N LEU A 280 -24.45 -3.85 -0.46
CA LEU A 280 -25.66 -3.03 -0.45
C LEU A 280 -26.09 -2.69 0.98
N GLU A 281 -26.03 -3.66 1.90
CA GLU A 281 -26.30 -3.41 3.32
C GLU A 281 -25.32 -2.40 3.93
N LEU A 282 -24.01 -2.49 3.62
CA LEU A 282 -23.02 -1.52 4.11
C LEU A 282 -23.24 -0.12 3.54
N LEU A 283 -23.54 0.00 2.23
CA LEU A 283 -23.88 1.29 1.63
C LEU A 283 -25.14 1.92 2.22
N GLN A 284 -26.06 1.08 2.70
CA GLN A 284 -27.29 1.52 3.35
C GLN A 284 -27.14 1.73 4.86
N SER A 285 -26.01 1.34 5.46
CA SER A 285 -25.77 1.52 6.90
C SER A 285 -25.79 2.99 7.29
N ASP A 286 -26.38 3.32 8.44
CA ASP A 286 -26.31 4.67 9.01
C ASP A 286 -24.93 4.96 9.66
N GLU A 287 -24.08 3.94 9.80
CA GLU A 287 -22.73 4.09 10.32
C GLU A 287 -21.79 4.65 9.26
N HIS A 288 -21.13 5.76 9.59
CA HIS A 288 -20.20 6.45 8.69
C HIS A 288 -19.06 5.55 8.19
N GLU A 289 -18.44 4.80 9.10
CA GLU A 289 -17.34 3.87 8.76
C GLU A 289 -17.78 2.79 7.77
N GLY A 290 -19.00 2.26 7.92
CA GLY A 290 -19.55 1.23 7.03
C GLY A 290 -19.73 1.74 5.60
N PHE A 291 -20.16 3.00 5.43
CA PHE A 291 -20.32 3.60 4.11
C PHE A 291 -18.97 3.82 3.41
N LEU A 292 -17.99 4.40 4.10
CA LEU A 292 -16.62 4.57 3.57
C LEU A 292 -16.02 3.23 3.14
N GLN A 293 -16.10 2.22 4.00
CA GLN A 293 -15.57 0.88 3.72
C GLN A 293 -16.24 0.23 2.51
N ALA A 294 -17.55 0.41 2.34
CA ALA A 294 -18.24 -0.07 1.14
C ALA A 294 -17.70 0.59 -0.14
N LEU A 295 -17.49 1.91 -0.11
CA LEU A 295 -16.89 2.63 -1.25
C LEU A 295 -15.46 2.14 -1.52
N GLN A 296 -14.64 1.89 -0.50
CA GLN A 296 -13.30 1.35 -0.67
C GLN A 296 -13.31 -0.02 -1.37
N ILE A 297 -14.22 -0.92 -0.97
CA ILE A 297 -14.37 -2.24 -1.60
C ILE A 297 -14.84 -2.12 -3.05
N LEU A 298 -15.81 -1.24 -3.33
CA LEU A 298 -16.29 -0.99 -4.69
C LEU A 298 -15.17 -0.43 -5.57
N HIS A 299 -14.43 0.57 -5.10
CA HIS A 299 -13.31 1.16 -5.81
C HIS A 299 -12.22 0.12 -6.11
N ALA A 300 -11.88 -0.74 -5.14
CA ALA A 300 -10.93 -1.84 -5.34
C ALA A 300 -11.38 -2.86 -6.41
N SER A 301 -12.70 -2.96 -6.65
CA SER A 301 -13.30 -3.90 -7.61
C SER A 301 -13.70 -3.25 -8.95
N SER A 302 -13.54 -1.93 -9.08
CA SER A 302 -13.99 -1.13 -10.24
C SER A 302 -13.45 -1.61 -11.59
N LYS A 303 -12.22 -2.12 -11.61
CA LYS A 303 -11.56 -2.61 -12.85
C LYS A 303 -12.07 -3.96 -13.32
N THR A 304 -12.74 -4.73 -12.45
CA THR A 304 -13.13 -6.12 -12.73
C THR A 304 -14.64 -6.33 -12.68
N VAL A 305 -15.39 -5.38 -12.13
CA VAL A 305 -16.84 -5.51 -11.90
C VAL A 305 -17.57 -4.27 -12.41
N ASN A 306 -18.73 -4.49 -13.03
CA ASN A 306 -19.65 -3.41 -13.38
C ASN A 306 -20.37 -2.89 -12.14
N LEU A 307 -20.18 -1.61 -11.82
CA LEU A 307 -20.72 -0.97 -10.61
C LEU A 307 -22.04 -0.20 -10.83
N THR A 308 -22.64 -0.28 -12.03
CA THR A 308 -23.83 0.51 -12.41
C THR A 308 -24.97 0.44 -11.41
N GLU A 309 -25.21 -0.74 -10.81
CA GLU A 309 -26.29 -0.94 -9.83
C GLU A 309 -26.08 -0.18 -8.51
N PHE A 310 -24.83 0.12 -8.15
CA PHE A 310 -24.49 0.83 -6.91
C PHE A 310 -24.55 2.35 -7.07
N ILE A 311 -24.46 2.87 -8.30
CA ILE A 311 -24.43 4.31 -8.57
C ILE A 311 -25.66 5.04 -8.01
N PRO A 312 -26.91 4.59 -8.23
CA PRO A 312 -28.07 5.26 -7.64
C PRO A 312 -28.05 5.26 -6.11
N VAL A 313 -27.53 4.19 -5.49
CA VAL A 313 -27.43 4.07 -4.03
C VAL A 313 -26.42 5.06 -3.47
N ILE A 314 -25.25 5.18 -4.11
CA ILE A 314 -24.21 6.16 -3.72
C ILE A 314 -24.77 7.58 -3.85
N LEU A 315 -25.43 7.90 -4.97
CA LEU A 315 -26.00 9.22 -5.21
C LEU A 315 -27.07 9.60 -4.17
N GLN A 316 -27.93 8.66 -3.79
CA GLN A 316 -28.96 8.86 -2.75
C GLN A 316 -28.38 9.09 -1.35
N ARG A 317 -27.12 8.72 -1.13
CA ARG A 317 -26.45 8.73 0.17
C ARG A 317 -25.31 9.74 0.27
N LEU A 318 -25.15 10.59 -0.75
CA LEU A 318 -24.15 11.66 -0.73
C LEU A 318 -24.34 12.58 0.48
N ASP A 319 -25.58 12.84 0.91
CA ASP A 319 -25.91 13.64 2.10
C ASP A 319 -25.25 13.16 3.40
N ARG A 320 -24.81 11.89 3.46
CA ARG A 320 -24.13 11.29 4.62
C ARG A 320 -22.62 11.46 4.61
N ILE A 321 -22.06 12.06 3.57
CA ILE A 321 -20.63 12.30 3.45
C ILE A 321 -20.29 13.58 4.21
N HIS A 322 -19.44 13.45 5.23
CA HIS A 322 -19.04 14.55 6.11
C HIS A 322 -17.53 14.74 6.21
N ASP A 323 -16.76 13.86 5.57
CA ASP A 323 -15.30 13.92 5.51
C ASP A 323 -14.77 13.88 4.06
N PRO A 324 -13.57 14.43 3.80
CA PRO A 324 -12.97 14.41 2.47
C PRO A 324 -12.65 13.02 1.92
N GLU A 325 -12.30 12.04 2.76
CA GLU A 325 -11.87 10.73 2.27
C GLU A 325 -13.03 9.97 1.65
N THR A 326 -14.18 9.96 2.31
CA THR A 326 -15.41 9.35 1.79
C THR A 326 -15.84 10.04 0.49
N LEU A 327 -15.78 11.37 0.42
CA LEU A 327 -16.10 12.12 -0.80
C LEU A 327 -15.18 11.73 -1.96
N ARG A 328 -13.88 11.54 -1.68
CA ARG A 328 -12.89 11.16 -2.67
C ARG A 328 -13.21 9.80 -3.30
N TYR A 329 -13.52 8.79 -2.49
CA TYR A 329 -13.89 7.46 -3.00
C TYR A 329 -15.21 7.47 -3.77
N ALA A 330 -16.23 8.20 -3.27
CA ALA A 330 -17.48 8.40 -4.00
C ALA A 330 -17.22 9.07 -5.36
N GLY A 331 -16.37 10.10 -5.38
CA GLY A 331 -15.94 10.80 -6.59
C GLY A 331 -15.32 9.87 -7.63
N TYR A 332 -14.35 9.03 -7.25
CA TYR A 332 -13.72 8.09 -8.18
C TYR A 332 -14.72 7.12 -8.80
N ILE A 333 -15.60 6.53 -7.98
CA ILE A 333 -16.59 5.56 -8.46
C ILE A 333 -17.58 6.22 -9.41
N LEU A 334 -18.08 7.40 -9.06
CA LEU A 334 -19.03 8.14 -9.89
C LEU A 334 -18.38 8.62 -11.19
N GLU A 335 -17.11 9.03 -11.14
CA GLU A 335 -16.32 9.43 -12.32
C GLU A 335 -16.15 8.28 -13.31
N ASP A 336 -15.68 7.12 -12.83
CA ASP A 336 -15.48 5.92 -13.65
C ASP A 336 -16.78 5.43 -14.33
N ASN A 337 -17.94 5.83 -13.78
CA ASN A 337 -19.27 5.47 -14.28
C ASN A 337 -20.01 6.66 -14.95
N GLY A 338 -19.35 7.78 -15.21
CA GLY A 338 -19.95 8.93 -15.90
C GLY A 338 -21.12 9.58 -15.16
N ALA A 339 -21.18 9.48 -13.84
CA ALA A 339 -22.30 9.88 -13.00
C ALA A 339 -22.07 11.19 -12.22
N ILE A 340 -21.02 11.93 -12.56
CA ILE A 340 -20.66 13.20 -11.91
C ILE A 340 -21.51 14.36 -12.45
N THR A 341 -22.24 15.03 -11.56
CA THR A 341 -22.97 16.28 -11.86
C THR A 341 -22.65 17.33 -10.81
N LEU A 342 -22.60 18.61 -11.19
CA LEU A 342 -22.39 19.69 -10.21
C LEU A 342 -23.57 19.84 -9.25
N GLN A 343 -24.78 19.44 -9.64
CA GLN A 343 -25.97 19.44 -8.77
C GLN A 343 -25.79 18.49 -7.58
N ASN A 344 -25.33 17.27 -7.83
CA ASN A 344 -25.11 16.27 -6.77
C ASN A 344 -23.98 16.70 -5.82
N PHE A 345 -23.00 17.44 -6.33
CA PHE A 345 -21.85 17.90 -5.55
C PHE A 345 -22.01 19.30 -4.94
N ALA A 346 -23.10 20.02 -5.24
CA ALA A 346 -23.32 21.40 -4.78
C ALA A 346 -23.16 21.58 -3.26
N PRO A 347 -23.67 20.68 -2.39
CA PRO A 347 -23.49 20.81 -0.94
C PRO A 347 -22.02 20.81 -0.51
N PHE A 348 -21.15 20.06 -1.22
CA PHE A 348 -19.73 19.97 -0.91
C PHE A 348 -18.92 21.11 -1.52
N LEU A 349 -19.29 21.53 -2.73
CA LEU A 349 -18.67 22.68 -3.41
C LEU A 349 -18.89 23.97 -2.61
N CYS A 350 -20.07 24.14 -2.03
CA CYS A 350 -20.43 25.30 -1.20
C CYS A 350 -20.20 25.05 0.30
N HIS A 351 -19.45 24.02 0.68
CA HIS A 351 -19.23 23.65 2.08
C HIS A 351 -18.35 24.66 2.83
N ALA A 352 -18.54 24.81 4.15
CA ALA A 352 -17.77 25.78 4.93
C ALA A 352 -16.29 25.37 5.15
N ASP A 353 -16.00 24.06 5.13
CA ASP A 353 -14.63 23.52 5.26
C ASP A 353 -13.87 23.56 3.92
N PRO A 354 -12.73 24.29 3.83
CA PRO A 354 -11.91 24.37 2.62
C PRO A 354 -11.38 23.03 2.12
N LYS A 355 -11.12 22.06 3.02
CA LYS A 355 -10.65 20.72 2.61
C LYS A 355 -11.75 19.96 1.87
N MET A 356 -12.97 20.03 2.39
CA MET A 356 -14.15 19.46 1.73
C MET A 356 -14.37 20.12 0.36
N GLN A 357 -14.34 21.45 0.29
CA GLN A 357 -14.50 22.18 -0.98
C GLN A 357 -13.45 21.77 -2.01
N THR A 358 -12.17 21.72 -1.63
CA THR A 358 -11.07 21.33 -2.54
C THR A 358 -11.26 19.90 -3.06
N THR A 359 -11.68 19.00 -2.19
CA THR A 359 -11.96 17.61 -2.55
C THR A 359 -13.15 17.51 -3.50
N ALA A 360 -14.21 18.29 -3.26
CA ALA A 360 -15.38 18.36 -4.13
C ALA A 360 -15.04 18.90 -5.52
N ILE A 361 -14.20 19.95 -5.60
CA ILE A 361 -13.72 20.50 -6.88
C ILE A 361 -12.98 19.41 -7.67
N TYR A 362 -12.07 18.68 -7.02
CA TYR A 362 -11.34 17.60 -7.66
C TYR A 362 -12.27 16.44 -8.07
N ALA A 363 -13.19 16.02 -7.21
CA ALA A 363 -14.13 14.93 -7.48
C ALA A 363 -15.05 15.26 -8.67
N ALA A 364 -15.48 16.52 -8.80
CA ALA A 364 -16.36 16.96 -9.86
C ALA A 364 -15.65 17.38 -11.16
N ARG A 365 -14.33 17.17 -11.28
CA ARG A 365 -13.51 17.63 -12.41
C ARG A 365 -13.97 17.11 -13.77
N SER A 366 -14.51 15.89 -13.80
CA SER A 366 -14.95 15.22 -15.03
C SER A 366 -16.41 15.51 -15.39
N CYS A 367 -17.07 16.45 -14.70
CA CYS A 367 -18.41 16.90 -15.10
C CYS A 367 -18.38 17.57 -16.48
N GLU A 368 -19.12 17.06 -17.46
CA GLU A 368 -19.13 17.61 -18.82
C GLU A 368 -19.89 18.96 -18.90
N ASN A 369 -21.07 19.04 -18.32
CA ASN A 369 -21.93 20.23 -18.40
C ASN A 369 -21.74 21.19 -17.21
N LYS A 370 -20.53 21.74 -17.07
CA LYS A 370 -20.25 22.74 -16.02
C LYS A 370 -20.96 24.07 -16.29
N LEU A 371 -20.99 24.51 -17.56
CA LEU A 371 -21.61 25.77 -17.97
C LEU A 371 -23.10 25.82 -17.62
N GLY A 372 -23.84 24.72 -17.81
CA GLY A 372 -25.25 24.62 -17.45
C GLY A 372 -25.53 24.71 -15.94
N SER A 373 -24.48 24.70 -15.12
CA SER A 373 -24.55 24.75 -13.65
C SER A 373 -23.84 25.99 -13.09
N TRP A 374 -23.73 27.07 -13.88
CA TRP A 374 -22.99 28.27 -13.52
C TRP A 374 -23.45 28.90 -12.20
N GLN A 375 -24.73 28.78 -11.81
CA GLN A 375 -25.23 29.31 -10.55
C GLN A 375 -24.56 28.64 -9.34
N ILE A 376 -24.31 27.33 -9.42
CA ILE A 376 -23.62 26.58 -8.37
C ILE A 376 -22.16 27.04 -8.28
N ILE A 377 -21.53 27.27 -9.43
CA ILE A 377 -20.16 27.77 -9.51
C ILE A 377 -20.07 29.18 -8.93
N GLU A 378 -21.02 30.07 -9.26
CA GLU A 378 -21.08 31.42 -8.70
C GLU A 378 -21.25 31.38 -7.18
N GLN A 379 -22.16 30.57 -6.66
CA GLN A 379 -22.35 30.39 -5.20
C GLN A 379 -21.09 29.87 -4.52
N MET A 380 -20.42 28.89 -5.13
CA MET A 380 -19.14 28.35 -4.64
C MET A 380 -18.07 29.44 -4.58
N LEU A 381 -17.94 30.29 -5.61
CA LEU A 381 -16.94 31.36 -5.65
C LEU A 381 -17.29 32.52 -4.70
N MET A 382 -18.58 32.82 -4.50
CA MET A 382 -19.03 33.83 -3.53
C MET A 382 -18.72 33.46 -2.08
N GLY A 383 -18.94 32.19 -1.72
CA GLY A 383 -18.71 31.68 -0.36
C GLY A 383 -17.28 31.20 -0.11
N GLY A 384 -16.48 31.04 -1.16
CA GLY A 384 -15.14 30.46 -1.11
C GLY A 384 -14.02 31.49 -0.98
N GLY A 385 -12.91 31.08 -0.35
CA GLY A 385 -11.68 31.87 -0.33
C GLY A 385 -10.89 31.78 -1.65
N PRO A 386 -9.76 32.50 -1.79
CA PRO A 386 -8.94 32.49 -3.01
C PRO A 386 -8.50 31.09 -3.48
N GLN A 387 -8.32 30.15 -2.54
CA GLN A 387 -7.94 28.77 -2.83
C GLN A 387 -9.01 28.02 -3.65
N VAL A 388 -10.31 28.30 -3.43
CA VAL A 388 -11.42 27.68 -4.17
C VAL A 388 -11.35 28.06 -5.64
N LEU A 389 -11.14 29.34 -5.92
CA LEU A 389 -11.00 29.84 -7.29
C LEU A 389 -9.76 29.24 -7.97
N ASN A 390 -8.61 29.25 -7.30
CA ASN A 390 -7.37 28.67 -7.85
C ASN A 390 -7.51 27.17 -8.15
N ASN A 391 -8.09 26.39 -7.24
CA ASN A 391 -8.35 24.97 -7.46
C ASN A 391 -9.36 24.75 -8.59
N SER A 392 -10.41 25.57 -8.70
CA SER A 392 -11.37 25.48 -9.79
C SER A 392 -10.71 25.74 -11.15
N ILE A 393 -9.85 26.77 -11.26
CA ILE A 393 -9.12 27.09 -12.49
C ILE A 393 -8.15 25.95 -12.85
N LEU A 394 -7.46 25.39 -11.85
CA LEU A 394 -6.50 24.31 -12.04
C LEU A 394 -7.19 23.04 -12.59
N TYR A 395 -8.29 22.61 -11.98
CA TYR A 395 -8.94 21.34 -12.32
C TYR A 395 -9.99 21.44 -13.42
N TRP A 396 -10.70 22.56 -13.53
CA TRP A 396 -11.81 22.72 -14.47
C TRP A 396 -11.48 23.68 -15.63
N GLY A 397 -10.44 24.50 -15.49
CA GLY A 397 -10.18 25.60 -16.41
C GLY A 397 -11.10 26.80 -16.17
N ILE A 398 -11.16 27.69 -17.17
CA ILE A 398 -12.01 28.88 -17.14
C ILE A 398 -13.36 28.52 -17.76
N ILE A 399 -14.45 28.83 -17.05
CA ILE A 399 -15.81 28.52 -17.49
C ILE A 399 -16.39 29.79 -18.15
N PRO A 400 -16.75 29.75 -19.44
CA PRO A 400 -17.17 30.92 -20.19
C PRO A 400 -18.60 31.33 -19.82
N HIS A 401 -18.73 32.13 -18.76
CA HIS A 401 -20.01 32.69 -18.35
C HIS A 401 -19.86 34.11 -17.80
N GLU A 402 -20.71 35.04 -18.27
CA GLU A 402 -20.63 36.47 -17.94
C GLU A 402 -20.63 36.74 -16.42
N LYS A 403 -21.44 35.99 -15.66
CA LYS A 403 -21.51 36.12 -14.19
C LYS A 403 -20.25 35.68 -13.46
N LEU A 404 -19.38 34.89 -14.09
CA LEU A 404 -18.13 34.41 -13.49
C LEU A 404 -16.94 35.35 -13.77
N LEU A 405 -17.06 36.24 -14.75
CA LEU A 405 -15.98 37.16 -15.16
C LEU A 405 -15.44 38.06 -14.04
N PRO A 406 -16.26 38.60 -13.10
CA PRO A 406 -15.74 39.42 -12.01
C PRO A 406 -14.73 38.67 -11.12
N TYR A 407 -14.97 37.38 -10.87
CA TYR A 407 -14.07 36.54 -10.07
C TYR A 407 -12.76 36.27 -10.81
N TYR A 408 -12.83 35.97 -12.11
CA TYR A 408 -11.63 35.78 -12.94
C TYR A 408 -10.80 37.07 -13.07
N LYS A 409 -11.48 38.23 -13.18
CA LYS A 409 -10.81 39.54 -13.23
C LYS A 409 -10.02 39.83 -11.95
N ALA A 410 -10.55 39.44 -10.79
CA ALA A 410 -9.88 39.65 -9.50
C ALA A 410 -8.52 38.94 -9.40
N VAL A 411 -8.39 37.75 -9.99
CA VAL A 411 -7.15 36.96 -9.98
C VAL A 411 -6.29 37.12 -11.24
N TRP A 412 -6.79 37.80 -12.27
CA TRP A 412 -6.07 38.02 -13.54
C TRP A 412 -4.62 38.50 -13.37
N PRO A 413 -4.28 39.42 -12.44
CA PRO A 413 -2.91 39.85 -12.24
C PRO A 413 -1.92 38.73 -11.89
N GLU A 414 -2.38 37.66 -11.22
CA GLU A 414 -1.57 36.50 -10.84
C GLU A 414 -1.32 35.56 -12.02
N TYR A 415 -2.26 35.47 -12.96
CA TYR A 415 -2.22 34.50 -14.07
C TYR A 415 -1.67 35.08 -15.38
N LYS A 416 -1.74 36.40 -15.59
CA LYS A 416 -1.39 37.06 -16.87
C LYS A 416 0.07 36.89 -17.32
N SER A 417 0.98 36.64 -16.38
CA SER A 417 2.42 36.44 -16.65
C SER A 417 2.72 35.04 -17.20
N ASN A 418 1.84 34.07 -16.97
CA ASN A 418 1.99 32.72 -17.47
C ASN A 418 1.27 32.57 -18.83
N PRO A 419 1.98 32.33 -19.95
CA PRO A 419 1.39 32.27 -21.28
C PRO A 419 0.26 31.24 -21.41
N ASN A 420 0.39 30.08 -20.75
CA ASN A 420 -0.60 29.01 -20.84
C ASN A 420 -1.90 29.38 -20.15
N PHE A 421 -1.83 30.02 -18.97
CA PHE A 421 -3.04 30.48 -18.29
C PHE A 421 -3.63 31.69 -18.99
N ARG A 422 -2.80 32.63 -19.44
CA ARG A 422 -3.22 33.78 -20.24
C ARG A 422 -4.10 33.37 -21.43
N GLU A 423 -3.68 32.37 -22.20
CA GLU A 423 -4.47 31.91 -23.35
C GLU A 423 -5.82 31.31 -22.93
N LYS A 424 -5.92 30.61 -21.79
CA LYS A 424 -7.20 30.09 -21.28
C LYS A 424 -8.19 31.20 -20.91
N PHE A 425 -7.71 32.26 -20.27
CA PHE A 425 -8.54 33.41 -19.91
C PHE A 425 -9.02 34.17 -21.16
N ILE A 426 -8.12 34.38 -22.13
CA ILE A 426 -8.47 35.05 -23.38
C ILE A 426 -9.42 34.17 -24.21
N GLY A 427 -9.20 32.85 -24.26
CA GLY A 427 -10.10 31.90 -24.91
C GLY A 427 -11.54 32.00 -24.39
N CYS A 428 -11.70 32.08 -23.05
CA CYS A 428 -12.99 32.33 -22.41
C CYS A 428 -13.66 33.63 -22.90
N LEU A 429 -12.92 34.73 -23.01
CA LEU A 429 -13.45 36.00 -23.52
C LEU A 429 -13.90 35.88 -24.98
N ARG A 430 -13.14 35.18 -25.82
CA ARG A 430 -13.50 34.94 -27.23
C ARG A 430 -14.77 34.12 -27.37
N GLU A 431 -14.95 33.09 -26.54
CA GLU A 431 -16.19 32.30 -26.48
C GLU A 431 -17.40 33.14 -26.07
N LEU A 432 -17.19 34.17 -25.24
CA LEU A 432 -18.21 35.14 -24.84
C LEU A 432 -18.32 36.35 -25.77
N HIS A 433 -17.57 36.38 -26.88
CA HIS A 433 -17.51 37.51 -27.82
C HIS A 433 -17.10 38.85 -27.18
N LEU A 434 -16.23 38.80 -26.16
CA LEU A 434 -15.68 39.97 -25.47
C LEU A 434 -14.26 40.32 -25.98
N PRO A 435 -13.82 41.58 -25.84
CA PRO A 435 -12.46 42.00 -26.22
C PRO A 435 -11.36 41.29 -25.41
N ASP A 436 -10.25 40.91 -26.06
CA ASP A 436 -9.10 40.24 -25.42
C ASP A 436 -8.48 41.06 -24.26
N ASP A 437 -8.70 42.39 -24.22
CA ASP A 437 -8.22 43.31 -23.18
C ASP A 437 -9.24 43.55 -22.05
N TYR A 438 -10.35 42.79 -22.00
CA TYR A 438 -11.44 42.96 -21.02
C TYR A 438 -10.94 42.95 -19.56
N PHE A 439 -10.04 42.04 -19.21
CA PHE A 439 -9.51 41.93 -17.84
C PHE A 439 -8.50 43.04 -17.49
N ASP A 440 -7.93 43.74 -18.48
CA ASP A 440 -6.97 44.83 -18.28
C ASP A 440 -7.65 46.21 -18.15
N LYS A 441 -8.95 46.30 -18.48
CA LYS A 441 -9.74 47.53 -18.34
C LYS A 441 -10.20 47.72 -16.89
N ASN A 442 -9.85 48.83 -16.25
CA ASN A 442 -10.45 49.24 -14.98
C ASN A 442 -11.94 49.55 -15.18
N GLU A 443 -12.80 49.11 -14.26
CA GLU A 443 -14.20 49.54 -14.25
C GLU A 443 -14.24 51.06 -14.03
N SER A 444 -14.79 51.79 -14.99
CA SER A 444 -15.03 53.23 -14.94
C SER A 444 -16.25 53.58 -14.09
#